data_AF-A0A7J7T5R7-F1
#
_entry.id   AF-A0A7J7T5R7-F1
#
_cell.length_a   1.000
_cell.length_b   1.000
_cell.length_c   1.000
_cell.angle_alpha   90.00
_cell.angle_beta   90.00
_cell.angle_gamma   90.00
#
_symmetry.space_group_name_H-M   'P 1'
#
loop_
_entity.id
_entity.type
_entity.pdbx_description
1 polymer ?
#
loop_
_entity_poly.entity_id
_entity_poly.type
_entity_poly.pdbx_seq_one_letter_code
_entity_poly.pdbx_strand_id
1 'polypeptide(L)'
;MKVIGAPREEVRPMPQGACQSELHRALERLAASQSRTHEDLYIIPIPNCDRNGNFHPKQCHPALDGQRGKCWCVDRKTGVKLPGGLEPKEELDCHQLADSFHE
;
A
#
# COMPACT_ATOMS: atom_id res chain seq x y z
N MET A 1 -10.26 2.37 -47.43
CA MET A 1 -10.49 2.93 -46.08
C MET A 1 -9.37 2.42 -45.19
N LYS A 2 -8.41 3.26 -44.81
CA LYS A 2 -7.32 2.87 -43.90
C LYS A 2 -7.67 3.40 -42.51
N VAL A 3 -8.05 2.51 -41.60
CA VAL A 3 -8.19 2.83 -40.18
C VAL A 3 -6.78 2.99 -39.62
N ILE A 4 -6.31 4.22 -39.55
CA ILE A 4 -5.05 4.56 -38.89
C ILE A 4 -5.34 4.51 -37.40
N GLY A 5 -5.04 3.39 -36.75
CA GLY A 5 -5.12 3.27 -35.30
C GLY A 5 -4.21 4.30 -34.66
N ALA A 6 -4.76 5.09 -33.73
CA ALA A 6 -3.99 6.04 -32.94
C ALA A 6 -2.82 5.30 -32.24
N PRO A 7 -1.62 5.90 -32.16
CA PRO A 7 -0.55 5.32 -31.35
C PRO A 7 -1.05 5.27 -29.91
N ARG A 8 -1.00 4.07 -29.31
CA ARG A 8 -1.16 3.90 -27.87
C ARG A 8 -0.15 4.85 -27.23
N GLU A 9 -0.63 5.84 -26.47
CA GLU A 9 0.23 6.62 -25.60
C GLU A 9 1.02 5.61 -24.76
N GLU A 10 2.33 5.53 -24.98
CA GLU A 10 3.25 5.02 -23.97
C GLU A 10 3.05 5.94 -22.77
N VAL A 11 2.17 5.51 -21.86
CA VAL A 11 2.07 6.05 -20.52
C VAL A 11 3.48 5.96 -19.97
N ARG A 12 4.22 7.07 -20.02
CA ARG A 12 5.54 7.16 -19.38
C ARG A 12 5.32 6.60 -17.99
N PRO A 13 6.06 5.56 -17.55
CA PRO A 13 5.91 5.07 -16.21
C PRO A 13 6.19 6.26 -15.29
N MET A 14 5.11 6.84 -14.74
CA MET A 14 5.20 7.88 -13.73
C MET A 14 6.13 7.30 -12.67
N PRO A 15 7.19 8.03 -12.24
CA PRO A 15 8.17 7.48 -11.32
C PRO A 15 7.41 6.82 -10.18
N GLN A 16 7.47 5.49 -10.15
CA GLN A 16 6.59 4.71 -9.30
C GLN A 16 6.96 5.11 -7.87
N GLY A 17 6.00 5.66 -7.14
CA GLY A 17 6.25 5.98 -5.73
C GLY A 17 6.64 4.70 -4.99
N ALA A 18 7.37 4.84 -3.87
CA ALA A 18 7.91 3.70 -3.14
C ALA A 18 6.84 2.65 -2.79
N CYS A 19 5.62 3.09 -2.44
CA CYS A 19 4.50 2.19 -2.18
C CYS A 19 4.10 1.40 -3.44
N GLN A 20 4.02 2.05 -4.59
CA GLN A 20 3.67 1.38 -5.84
C GLN A 20 4.70 0.33 -6.25
N SER A 21 6.00 0.61 -6.07
CA SER A 21 7.05 -0.39 -6.31
C SER A 21 6.94 -1.57 -5.34
N GLU A 22 6.66 -1.31 -4.06
CA GLU A 22 6.43 -2.38 -3.08
C GLU A 22 5.18 -3.20 -3.37
N LEU A 23 4.11 -2.55 -3.82
CA LEU A 23 2.87 -3.19 -4.24
C LEU A 23 3.12 -4.19 -5.38
N HIS A 24 3.81 -3.77 -6.44
CA HIS A 24 4.15 -4.68 -7.54
C HIS A 24 4.97 -5.88 -7.05
N ARG A 25 5.98 -5.65 -6.20
CA ARG A 25 6.80 -6.73 -5.63
C ARG A 25 5.97 -7.70 -4.78
N ALA A 26 5.01 -7.20 -4.00
CA ALA A 26 4.11 -8.03 -3.21
C ALA A 26 3.21 -8.88 -4.11
N LEU A 27 2.64 -8.29 -5.16
CA LEU A 27 1.79 -8.98 -6.12
C LEU A 27 2.55 -10.06 -6.90
N GLU A 28 3.80 -9.83 -7.29
CA GLU A 28 4.63 -10.86 -7.93
C GLU A 28 4.88 -12.04 -7.00
N ARG A 29 5.16 -11.79 -5.72
CA ARG A 29 5.35 -12.84 -4.70
C ARG A 29 4.07 -13.64 -4.47
N LEU A 30 2.91 -12.99 -4.42
CA LEU A 30 1.60 -13.63 -4.32
C LEU A 30 1.21 -14.38 -5.60
N ALA A 31 1.65 -13.91 -6.77
CA ALA A 31 1.43 -14.62 -8.03
C ALA A 31 2.27 -15.90 -8.11
N ALA A 32 3.46 -15.87 -7.50
CA ALA A 32 4.36 -17.02 -7.39
C ALA A 32 4.01 -17.99 -6.25
N SER A 33 3.15 -17.60 -5.29
CA SER A 33 2.73 -18.50 -4.23
C SER A 33 1.80 -19.59 -4.77
N GLN A 34 2.00 -20.83 -4.30
CA GLN A 34 1.21 -21.98 -4.74
C GLN A 34 -0.22 -21.97 -4.18
N SER A 35 -0.41 -21.29 -3.06
CA SER A 35 -1.68 -21.07 -2.39
C SER A 35 -2.03 -19.58 -2.41
N ARG A 36 -3.31 -19.26 -2.42
CA ARG A 36 -3.85 -17.88 -2.36
C ARG A 36 -4.83 -17.77 -1.18
N THR A 37 -4.36 -18.18 -0.01
CA THR A 37 -5.12 -18.12 1.23
C THR A 37 -5.04 -16.73 1.86
N HIS A 38 -5.91 -16.46 2.83
CA HIS A 38 -5.80 -15.25 3.65
C HIS A 38 -4.52 -15.22 4.49
N GLU A 39 -3.94 -16.38 4.80
CA GLU A 39 -2.65 -16.47 5.51
C GLU A 39 -1.51 -15.95 4.62
N ASP A 40 -1.53 -16.27 3.31
CA ASP A 40 -0.53 -15.77 2.36
C ASP A 40 -0.56 -14.23 2.27
N LEU A 41 -1.75 -13.62 2.32
CA LEU A 41 -1.92 -12.15 2.34
C LEU A 41 -1.45 -11.51 3.65
N TYR A 42 -1.37 -12.30 4.73
CA TYR A 42 -0.83 -11.83 6.00
C TYR A 42 0.71 -11.87 5.99
N ILE A 43 1.30 -12.92 5.40
CA ILE A 43 2.76 -13.10 5.29
C ILE A 43 3.37 -12.21 4.19
N ILE A 44 2.65 -12.02 3.09
CA ILE A 44 3.02 -11.15 1.97
C ILE A 44 2.02 -9.99 1.93
N PRO A 45 2.19 -8.96 2.79
CA PRO A 45 1.23 -7.89 2.90
C PRO A 45 1.21 -7.04 1.64
N ILE A 46 0.00 -6.71 1.19
CA ILE A 46 -0.24 -5.73 0.13
C ILE A 46 -0.30 -4.35 0.77
N PRO A 47 0.64 -3.43 0.46
CA PRO A 47 0.60 -2.09 1.02
C PRO A 47 -0.56 -1.28 0.44
N ASN A 48 -1.18 -0.45 1.27
CA ASN A 48 -2.23 0.47 0.85
C ASN A 48 -1.61 1.75 0.28
N CYS A 49 -1.71 1.93 -1.03
CA CYS A 49 -1.13 3.07 -1.74
C CYS A 49 -2.20 4.09 -2.16
N ASP A 50 -1.83 5.36 -2.17
CA ASP A 50 -2.65 6.41 -2.78
C ASP A 50 -2.48 6.44 -4.32
N ARG A 51 -3.23 7.33 -4.98
CA ARG A 51 -3.21 7.48 -6.44
C ARG A 51 -1.87 7.97 -7.00
N ASN A 52 -1.03 8.56 -6.16
CA ASN A 52 0.28 9.07 -6.54
C ASN A 52 1.37 8.01 -6.34
N GLY A 53 1.03 6.82 -5.82
CA GLY A 53 1.96 5.74 -5.53
C GLY A 53 2.71 5.91 -4.20
N ASN A 54 2.27 6.83 -3.34
CA ASN A 54 2.76 6.96 -1.96
C ASN A 54 1.96 6.07 -1.01
N PHE A 55 2.47 5.86 0.20
CA PHE A 55 1.76 5.10 1.22
C PHE A 55 0.60 5.92 1.77
N HIS A 56 -0.57 5.29 1.91
CA HIS A 56 -1.60 5.84 2.78
C HIS A 56 -1.07 5.89 4.22
N PRO A 57 -1.33 6.98 4.98
CA PRO A 57 -0.83 7.12 6.35
C PRO A 57 -1.26 5.97 7.26
N LYS A 58 -2.43 5.38 7.02
CA LYS A 58 -2.93 4.22 7.76
C LYS A 58 -2.76 2.95 6.94
N GLN A 59 -1.99 2.01 7.47
CA GLN A 59 -1.81 0.66 6.94
C GLN A 59 -2.51 -0.34 7.86
N CYS A 60 -3.03 -1.44 7.30
CA CYS A 60 -3.77 -2.43 8.07
C CYS A 60 -3.40 -3.84 7.60
N HIS A 61 -3.39 -4.80 8.53
CA HIS A 61 -3.41 -6.20 8.18
C HIS A 61 -4.74 -6.59 7.52
N PRO A 62 -4.77 -7.63 6.66
CA PRO A 62 -6.01 -8.21 6.17
C PRO A 62 -6.82 -8.81 7.33
N ALA A 63 -8.13 -8.97 7.11
CA ALA A 63 -8.98 -9.68 8.06
C ALA A 63 -8.64 -11.18 8.08
N LEU A 64 -8.48 -11.74 9.28
CA LEU A 64 -8.22 -13.16 9.50
C LEU A 64 -9.32 -13.70 10.42
N ASP A 65 -9.92 -14.83 10.08
CA ASP A 65 -10.94 -15.52 10.88
C ASP A 65 -12.12 -14.62 11.32
N GLY A 66 -12.57 -13.74 10.41
CA GLY A 66 -13.67 -12.81 10.65
C GLY A 66 -13.33 -11.63 11.58
N GLN A 67 -12.08 -11.51 12.03
CA GLN A 67 -11.62 -10.39 12.84
C GLN A 67 -10.99 -9.31 11.98
N ARG A 68 -11.31 -8.05 12.28
CA ARG A 68 -10.72 -6.90 11.60
C ARG A 68 -9.21 -6.86 11.85
N GLY A 69 -8.43 -6.73 10.79
CA GLY A 69 -6.98 -6.59 10.90
C GLY A 69 -6.57 -5.32 11.64
N LYS A 70 -5.48 -5.43 12.41
CA LYS A 70 -4.89 -4.33 13.16
C LYS A 70 -4.30 -3.30 12.19
N CYS A 71 -4.38 -2.02 12.56
CA CYS A 71 -3.87 -0.92 11.76
C CYS A 71 -2.80 -0.13 12.50
N TRP A 72 -1.87 0.47 11.76
CA TRP A 72 -0.80 1.34 12.27
C TRP A 72 -0.59 2.54 11.35
N CYS A 73 0.06 3.59 11.85
CA CYS A 73 0.44 4.73 11.02
C CYS A 73 1.85 4.56 10.43
N VAL A 74 2.04 5.02 9.20
CA VAL A 74 3.33 5.03 8.48
C VAL A 74 3.62 6.40 7.89
N ASP A 75 4.89 6.67 7.62
CA ASP A 75 5.30 7.80 6.78
C ASP A 75 4.83 7.61 5.32
N ARG A 76 4.34 8.68 4.71
CA ARG A 76 3.75 8.64 3.35
C ARG A 76 4.76 8.30 2.28
N LYS A 77 6.02 8.72 2.43
CA LYS A 77 7.05 8.54 1.39
C LYS A 77 7.78 7.22 1.51
N THR A 78 8.06 6.80 2.75
CA THR A 78 8.92 5.65 3.05
C THR A 78 8.14 4.40 3.47
N GLY A 79 6.90 4.53 3.93
CA GLY A 79 6.11 3.42 4.46
C GLY A 79 6.59 2.91 5.82
N VAL A 80 7.58 3.57 6.43
CA VAL A 80 8.11 3.20 7.75
C VAL A 80 7.08 3.52 8.82
N LYS A 81 6.85 2.56 9.72
CA LYS A 81 5.94 2.71 10.86
C LYS A 81 6.39 3.86 11.77
N LEU A 82 5.46 4.76 12.09
CA LEU A 82 5.73 5.89 12.98
C LEU A 82 5.82 5.41 14.45
N PRO A 83 6.77 5.95 15.23
CA PRO A 83 6.89 5.63 16.65
C PRO A 83 5.64 6.11 17.41
N GLY A 84 5.03 5.23 18.22
CA GLY A 84 3.82 5.52 19.01
C GLY A 84 2.52 4.89 18.49
N GLY A 85 2.51 4.25 17.32
CA GLY A 85 1.32 3.61 16.74
C GLY A 85 1.14 2.14 17.14
N LEU A 86 0.96 1.82 18.42
CA LEU A 86 0.51 0.50 18.87
C LEU A 86 -0.89 0.60 19.51
N GLU A 87 -1.91 0.22 18.73
CA GLU A 87 -3.21 -0.32 19.20
C GLU A 87 -4.17 0.69 19.92
N PRO A 88 -5.50 0.47 19.97
CA PRO A 88 -6.45 1.21 19.17
C PRO A 88 -7.37 2.13 20.00
N LYS A 89 -7.69 3.29 19.43
CA LYS A 89 -9.08 3.75 19.39
C LYS A 89 -9.41 3.95 17.92
N GLU A 90 -10.63 3.64 17.53
CA GLU A 90 -11.15 3.69 16.15
C GLU A 90 -11.03 5.06 15.43
N GLU A 91 -10.39 6.03 16.08
CA GLU A 91 -10.20 7.41 15.70
C GLU A 91 -8.69 7.80 15.65
N LEU A 92 -7.80 6.89 15.22
CA LEU A 92 -6.40 7.28 15.02
C LEU A 92 -6.29 8.08 13.72
N ASP A 93 -6.34 9.40 13.87
CA ASP A 93 -6.13 10.34 12.78
C ASP A 93 -4.63 10.37 12.41
N CYS A 94 -4.21 9.40 11.58
CA CYS A 94 -2.85 9.35 11.06
C CYS A 94 -2.46 10.59 10.23
N HIS A 95 -3.38 11.54 9.96
CA HIS A 95 -3.04 12.81 9.34
C HIS A 95 -2.18 13.69 10.25
N GLN A 96 -2.41 13.69 11.57
CA GLN A 96 -1.70 14.59 12.50
C GLN A 96 -0.27 14.13 12.83
N LEU A 97 0.02 12.84 12.68
CA LEU A 97 1.33 12.24 12.96
C LEU A 97 2.31 12.36 11.79
N ALA A 98 1.83 12.53 10.55
CA ALA A 98 2.71 12.64 9.39
C ALA A 98 3.31 14.05 9.24
N ASP A 99 2.57 15.09 9.64
CA ASP A 99 3.01 16.49 9.53
C ASP A 99 3.96 16.94 10.66
N SER A 100 4.03 16.19 11.77
CA SER A 100 4.83 16.55 12.96
C SER A 100 6.29 16.05 12.95
N PHE A 101 6.69 15.25 11.96
CA PHE A 101 8.08 14.81 11.77
C PHE A 101 8.79 15.51 10.59
N HIS A 102 8.19 16.59 10.09
CA HIS A 102 8.72 17.44 9.00
C HIS A 102 9.25 18.79 9.54
N GLU A 103 10.09 18.76 10.57
CA GLU A 103 10.90 19.92 10.98
C GLU A 103 12.39 19.68 10.72
#